data_AF-A0A3C0B9U1-F1
#
_entry.id   AF-A0A3C0B9U1-F1
#
_cell.length_a   1.000
_cell.length_b   1.000
_cell.length_c   1.000
_cell.angle_alpha   90.00
_cell.angle_beta   90.00
_cell.angle_gamma   90.00
#
_symmetry.space_group_name_H-M   'P 1'
#
loop_
_entity.id
_entity.type
_entity.pdbx_description
1 polymer ?
#
loop_
_entity_poly.entity_id
_entity_poly.type
_entity_poly.pdbx_seq_one_letter_code
_entity_poly.pdbx_strand_id
1 'polypeptide(L)'
;METNFNASYGFPDEKYIYTKHDTVILAMPVINESTTTVVHMLNFYEQCYQEVLGVYNNCIYNDKELLFISLKKGELKEGSLSFKLDVVMGQRTNNTYPGPFVFGEDWFYGEKLGMCDSTYYMESDAALVLQDYLNSYSTINPPPPSGYRWLVVNDANNPYQLTGNEYKDENNNNLIFYNEKEGEFIHDEMCLDYNEMNFHLEGEHIVIYSLMRITHNKPDNWEFLNCIIQGVNDDKPGSQTIDRIRHQNYLYYAFRYLVPIWEIEDPTSLSTL
;
A
#
# COMPACT_ATOMS: atom_id res chain seq x y z
N MET A 1 -32.46 23.72 5.34
CA MET A 1 -32.17 22.27 5.42
C MET A 1 -30.71 22.14 5.04
N GLU A 2 -29.82 22.09 6.04
CA GLU A 2 -28.37 22.00 5.81
C GLU A 2 -28.05 20.69 5.08
N THR A 3 -27.37 20.84 3.96
CA THR A 3 -27.21 19.84 2.90
C THR A 3 -25.91 19.08 3.19
N ASN A 4 -25.97 18.06 4.06
CA ASN A 4 -24.92 17.06 4.24
C ASN A 4 -24.86 16.14 3.01
N PHE A 5 -24.20 16.55 1.93
CA PHE A 5 -24.09 15.78 0.68
C PHE A 5 -22.64 15.38 0.35
N ASN A 6 -21.83 15.16 1.39
CA ASN A 6 -20.62 14.35 1.31
C ASN A 6 -20.80 13.25 2.36
N ALA A 7 -21.26 12.08 1.94
CA ALA A 7 -21.25 10.89 2.78
C ALA A 7 -20.23 9.93 2.17
N SER A 8 -19.17 9.65 2.94
CA SER A 8 -18.29 8.52 2.72
C SER A 8 -18.57 7.56 3.87
N TYR A 9 -19.20 6.43 3.56
CA TYR A 9 -19.32 5.32 4.49
C TYR A 9 -18.26 4.30 4.08
N GLY A 10 -17.38 3.91 4.99
CA GLY A 10 -16.29 2.99 4.72
C GLY A 10 -16.01 2.15 5.97
N PHE A 11 -15.65 0.88 5.75
CA PHE A 11 -15.19 -0.02 6.80
C PHE A 11 -13.66 -0.12 6.73
N PRO A 12 -12.91 0.83 7.33
CA PRO A 12 -11.45 0.87 7.21
C PRO A 12 -10.75 -0.31 7.89
N ASP A 13 -11.44 -0.99 8.80
CA ASP A 13 -10.89 -2.09 9.61
C ASP A 13 -11.18 -3.48 9.00
N GLU A 14 -11.94 -3.56 7.91
CA GLU A 14 -12.28 -4.82 7.24
C GLU A 14 -11.32 -5.14 6.09
N LYS A 15 -10.97 -6.43 5.95
CA LYS A 15 -9.90 -6.91 5.06
C LYS A 15 -10.49 -7.55 3.81
N TYR A 16 -9.98 -7.18 2.63
CA TYR A 16 -10.49 -7.61 1.32
C TYR A 16 -9.35 -8.04 0.39
N ILE A 17 -9.51 -9.14 -0.37
CA ILE A 17 -8.50 -9.61 -1.36
C ILE A 17 -8.59 -8.82 -2.66
N TYR A 18 -9.82 -8.55 -3.12
CA TYR A 18 -10.06 -7.84 -4.38
C TYR A 18 -10.97 -6.66 -4.14
N THR A 19 -10.71 -5.56 -4.86
CA THR A 19 -11.62 -4.43 -4.92
C THR A 19 -12.00 -4.15 -6.38
N LYS A 20 -13.27 -3.78 -6.58
CA LYS A 20 -13.78 -3.32 -7.87
C LYS A 20 -14.36 -1.93 -7.69
N HIS A 21 -13.87 -0.99 -8.48
CA HIS A 21 -14.36 0.39 -8.51
C HIS A 21 -15.18 0.64 -9.76
N ASP A 22 -16.46 0.93 -9.57
CA ASP A 22 -17.35 1.36 -10.64
C ASP A 22 -17.70 2.85 -10.42
N THR A 23 -17.70 3.61 -11.52
CA THR A 23 -18.05 5.02 -11.52
C THR A 23 -19.23 5.24 -12.45
N VAL A 24 -20.27 5.91 -11.95
CA VAL A 24 -21.44 6.31 -12.73
C VAL A 24 -21.63 7.82 -12.62
N ILE A 25 -21.97 8.48 -13.72
CA ILE A 25 -22.34 9.89 -13.73
C ILE A 25 -23.86 9.99 -13.77
N LEU A 26 -24.44 10.59 -12.74
CA LEU A 26 -25.88 10.82 -12.61
C LEU A 26 -26.18 12.31 -12.76
N ALA A 27 -27.39 12.65 -13.18
CA ALA A 27 -27.82 14.03 -13.35
C ALA A 27 -29.14 14.27 -12.61
N MET A 28 -29.17 15.28 -11.74
CA MET A 28 -30.39 15.72 -11.07
C MET A 28 -30.89 17.02 -11.73
N PRO A 29 -32.14 17.05 -12.23
CA PRO A 29 -32.72 18.29 -12.74
C PRO A 29 -32.84 19.34 -11.64
N VAL A 30 -32.50 20.59 -11.93
CA VAL A 30 -32.60 21.72 -11.00
C VAL A 30 -33.50 22.82 -11.57
N ILE A 31 -34.17 23.56 -10.70
CA ILE A 31 -35.03 24.69 -11.07
C ILE A 31 -34.17 25.94 -11.31
N ASN A 32 -33.13 26.11 -10.50
CA ASN A 32 -32.06 27.10 -10.67
C ASN A 32 -30.77 26.53 -10.06
N GLU A 33 -29.66 27.28 -10.10
CA GLU A 33 -28.32 26.83 -9.68
C GLU A 33 -28.23 26.24 -8.26
N SER A 34 -29.24 26.45 -7.41
CA SER A 34 -29.25 26.07 -5.99
C SER A 34 -30.50 25.31 -5.53
N THR A 35 -31.52 25.16 -6.38
CA THR A 35 -32.82 24.60 -5.96
C THR A 35 -33.29 23.50 -6.89
N THR A 36 -33.92 22.48 -6.31
CA THR A 36 -34.56 21.38 -7.03
C THR A 36 -35.94 21.10 -6.41
N THR A 37 -36.76 20.29 -7.09
CA THR A 37 -38.02 19.82 -6.51
C THR A 37 -37.77 18.61 -5.62
N VAL A 38 -38.63 18.39 -4.63
CA VAL A 38 -38.60 17.16 -3.81
C VAL A 38 -38.76 15.91 -4.70
N VAL A 39 -39.58 15.99 -5.75
CA VAL A 39 -39.78 14.89 -6.70
C VAL A 39 -38.48 14.54 -7.44
N HIS A 40 -37.75 15.54 -7.94
CA HIS A 40 -36.46 15.30 -8.59
C HIS A 40 -35.42 14.73 -7.64
N MET A 41 -35.41 15.20 -6.38
CA MET A 41 -34.53 14.66 -5.34
C MET A 41 -34.83 13.20 -5.03
N LEU A 42 -36.11 12.83 -4.88
CA LEU A 42 -36.53 11.44 -4.62
C LEU A 42 -36.20 10.52 -5.80
N ASN A 43 -36.45 10.98 -7.04
CA ASN A 43 -36.09 10.23 -8.23
C ASN A 43 -34.57 10.04 -8.36
N PHE A 44 -33.79 11.07 -8.02
CA PHE A 44 -32.33 10.98 -8.02
C PHE A 44 -31.82 10.02 -6.94
N TYR A 45 -32.40 10.05 -5.74
CA TYR A 45 -32.09 9.08 -4.70
C TYR A 45 -32.37 7.64 -5.15
N GLU A 46 -33.54 7.41 -5.77
CA GLU A 46 -33.89 6.09 -6.32
C GLU A 46 -32.91 5.65 -7.41
N GLN A 47 -32.50 6.56 -8.30
CA GLN A 47 -31.47 6.27 -9.32
C GLN A 47 -30.14 5.86 -8.68
N CYS A 48 -29.64 6.61 -7.70
CA CYS A 48 -28.43 6.24 -6.96
C CYS A 48 -28.55 4.84 -6.34
N TYR A 49 -29.69 4.55 -5.71
CA TYR A 49 -29.95 3.24 -5.12
C TYR A 49 -29.93 2.11 -6.16
N GLN A 50 -30.59 2.30 -7.30
CA GLN A 50 -30.62 1.29 -8.36
C GLN A 50 -29.24 1.07 -9.00
N GLU A 51 -28.44 2.13 -9.17
CA GLU A 51 -27.06 1.98 -9.66
C GLU A 51 -26.18 1.21 -8.68
N VAL A 52 -26.23 1.54 -7.39
CA VAL A 52 -25.50 0.80 -6.33
C VAL A 52 -25.94 -0.67 -6.33
N LEU A 53 -27.25 -0.92 -6.38
CA LEU A 53 -27.79 -2.28 -6.40
C LEU A 53 -27.36 -3.05 -7.67
N GLY A 54 -27.29 -2.37 -8.81
CA GLY A 54 -26.78 -2.92 -10.06
C GLY A 54 -25.31 -3.32 -9.96
N VAL A 55 -24.46 -2.44 -9.43
CA VAL A 55 -23.04 -2.72 -9.19
C VAL A 55 -22.88 -3.92 -8.23
N TYR A 56 -23.64 -3.94 -7.13
CA TYR A 56 -23.63 -5.03 -6.17
C TYR A 56 -24.02 -6.37 -6.81
N ASN A 57 -25.12 -6.41 -7.57
CA ASN A 57 -25.62 -7.62 -8.19
C ASN A 57 -24.68 -8.15 -9.29
N ASN A 58 -24.05 -7.26 -10.05
CA ASN A 58 -23.13 -7.61 -11.14
C ASN A 58 -21.71 -7.94 -10.67
N CYS A 59 -21.39 -7.74 -9.39
CA CYS A 59 -20.11 -8.14 -8.82
C CYS A 59 -20.00 -9.67 -8.74
N ILE A 60 -18.95 -10.22 -9.34
CA ILE A 60 -18.68 -11.67 -9.46
C ILE A 60 -17.95 -12.27 -8.25
N TYR A 61 -17.63 -11.47 -7.23
CA TYR A 61 -16.95 -11.95 -6.04
C TYR A 61 -17.85 -12.88 -5.22
N ASN A 62 -17.29 -13.98 -4.73
CA ASN A 62 -18.02 -15.00 -3.97
C ASN A 62 -18.50 -14.46 -2.62
N ASP A 63 -17.63 -13.76 -1.89
CA ASP A 63 -17.91 -13.11 -0.60
C ASP A 63 -17.89 -11.59 -0.77
N LYS A 64 -18.79 -11.07 -1.61
CA LYS A 64 -18.85 -9.65 -1.96
C LYS A 64 -19.43 -8.80 -0.83
N GLU A 65 -18.83 -7.64 -0.64
CA GLU A 65 -19.25 -6.63 0.34
C GLU A 65 -19.18 -5.24 -0.30
N LEU A 66 -20.10 -4.36 0.09
CA LEU A 66 -20.10 -2.97 -0.34
C LEU A 66 -19.18 -2.17 0.59
N LEU A 67 -18.04 -1.71 0.08
CA LEU A 67 -17.01 -1.06 0.89
C LEU A 67 -17.32 0.41 1.13
N PHE A 68 -17.53 1.13 0.04
CA PHE A 68 -17.87 2.54 0.12
C PHE A 68 -18.73 2.98 -1.06
N ILE A 69 -19.55 3.98 -0.77
CA ILE A 69 -20.25 4.79 -1.75
C ILE A 69 -19.78 6.22 -1.55
N SER A 70 -19.34 6.88 -2.62
CA SER A 70 -19.04 8.30 -2.60
C SER A 70 -19.84 9.00 -3.68
N LEU A 71 -20.61 10.01 -3.29
CA LEU A 71 -21.33 10.87 -4.22
C LEU A 71 -20.66 12.25 -4.21
N LYS A 72 -20.14 12.68 -5.36
CA LYS A 72 -19.46 13.95 -5.52
C LYS A 72 -20.24 14.85 -6.47
N LYS A 73 -20.55 16.06 -6.03
CA LYS A 73 -21.17 17.08 -6.88
C LYS A 73 -20.22 17.47 -8.01
N GLY A 74 -20.75 17.51 -9.23
CA GLY A 74 -20.06 17.95 -10.44
C GLY A 74 -20.55 19.31 -10.91
N GLU A 75 -20.48 19.51 -12.23
CA GLU A 75 -20.85 20.76 -12.89
C GLU A 75 -22.36 20.85 -13.14
N LEU A 76 -22.87 22.09 -13.15
CA LEU A 76 -24.20 22.42 -13.65
C LEU A 76 -24.14 22.57 -15.18
N LYS A 77 -24.92 21.76 -15.90
CA LYS A 77 -25.06 21.86 -17.37
C LYS A 77 -26.53 21.75 -17.75
N GLU A 78 -27.00 22.68 -18.58
CA GLU A 78 -28.32 22.61 -19.22
C GLU A 78 -29.49 22.33 -18.25
N GLY A 79 -29.51 23.02 -17.10
CA GLY A 79 -30.59 22.88 -16.11
C GLY A 79 -30.53 21.58 -15.28
N SER A 80 -29.43 20.83 -15.35
CA SER A 80 -29.17 19.66 -14.52
C SER A 80 -27.82 19.75 -13.82
N LEU A 81 -27.80 19.36 -12.55
CA LEU A 81 -26.57 19.24 -11.77
C LEU A 81 -26.04 17.80 -11.90
N SER A 82 -24.81 17.66 -12.37
CA SER A 82 -24.16 16.35 -12.45
C SER A 82 -23.61 15.90 -11.10
N PHE A 83 -23.58 14.60 -10.89
CA PHE A 83 -23.01 13.94 -9.73
C PHE A 83 -22.21 12.73 -10.18
N LYS A 84 -21.03 12.55 -9.61
CA LYS A 84 -20.21 11.35 -9.77
C LYS A 84 -20.51 10.42 -8.60
N LEU A 85 -21.08 9.26 -8.90
CA LEU A 85 -21.29 8.17 -7.95
C LEU A 85 -20.16 7.16 -8.12
N ASP A 86 -19.26 7.12 -7.14
CA ASP A 86 -18.24 6.09 -6.99
C ASP A 86 -18.82 4.98 -6.09
N VAL A 87 -18.86 3.73 -6.59
CA VAL A 87 -19.25 2.54 -5.81
C VAL A 87 -18.07 1.58 -5.80
N VAL A 88 -17.67 1.14 -4.61
CA VAL A 88 -16.58 0.18 -4.46
C VAL A 88 -17.07 -1.07 -3.75
N MET A 89 -16.84 -2.19 -4.42
CA MET A 89 -17.10 -3.53 -3.93
C MET A 89 -15.80 -4.19 -3.51
N GLY A 90 -15.83 -5.01 -2.47
CA GLY A 90 -14.71 -5.81 -2.00
C GLY A 90 -15.08 -7.29 -1.96
N GLN A 91 -14.09 -8.16 -2.07
CA GLN A 91 -14.24 -9.57 -1.68
C GLN A 91 -13.60 -9.77 -0.32
N ARG A 92 -14.42 -10.07 0.69
CA ARG A 92 -13.94 -10.29 2.05
C ARG A 92 -12.97 -11.47 2.09
N THR A 93 -11.98 -11.37 2.96
CA THR A 93 -11.02 -12.45 3.18
C THR A 93 -10.91 -12.85 4.63
N ASN A 94 -10.64 -14.13 4.82
CA ASN A 94 -10.22 -14.68 6.10
C ASN A 94 -8.68 -14.72 6.23
N ASN A 95 -7.93 -14.31 5.20
CA ASN A 95 -6.49 -14.10 5.33
C ASN A 95 -6.30 -13.06 6.43
N THR A 96 -5.53 -13.44 7.46
CA THR A 96 -5.27 -12.56 8.60
C THR A 96 -4.55 -11.30 8.14
N TYR A 97 -3.81 -11.38 7.02
CA TYR A 97 -3.13 -10.25 6.37
C TYR A 97 -3.39 -10.30 4.86
N PRO A 98 -4.05 -9.29 4.27
CA PRO A 98 -4.15 -9.19 2.82
C PRO A 98 -2.75 -8.96 2.24
N GLY A 99 -2.45 -9.58 1.11
CA GLY A 99 -1.18 -9.41 0.43
C GLY A 99 -1.05 -10.37 -0.74
N PRO A 100 0.07 -10.31 -1.48
CA PRO A 100 0.24 -11.06 -2.72
C PRO A 100 0.47 -12.55 -2.49
N PHE A 101 0.82 -12.97 -1.26
CA PHE A 101 1.11 -14.37 -0.95
C PHE A 101 -0.17 -15.15 -0.63
N VAL A 102 -0.34 -16.32 -1.25
CA VAL A 102 -1.51 -17.19 -1.06
C VAL A 102 -1.13 -18.52 -0.40
N PHE A 103 -2.14 -19.28 0.02
CA PHE A 103 -1.93 -20.58 0.68
C PHE A 103 -0.97 -21.49 -0.11
N GLY A 104 0.08 -21.96 0.58
CA GLY A 104 1.14 -22.80 0.01
C GLY A 104 2.33 -22.01 -0.56
N GLU A 105 2.26 -20.67 -0.57
CA GLU A 105 3.41 -19.81 -0.87
C GLU A 105 4.22 -19.50 0.39
N ASP A 106 4.72 -20.55 1.01
CA ASP A 106 5.49 -20.49 2.24
C ASP A 106 6.99 -20.42 1.89
N TRP A 107 7.74 -19.54 2.55
CA TRP A 107 9.13 -19.23 2.19
C TRP A 107 10.09 -19.43 3.35
N PHE A 108 11.25 -20.03 3.07
CA PHE A 108 12.33 -20.03 4.05
C PHE A 108 12.92 -18.62 4.19
N TYR A 109 13.22 -18.23 5.42
CA TYR A 109 14.02 -17.03 5.64
C TYR A 109 15.49 -17.29 5.22
N GLY A 110 16.08 -16.32 4.53
CA GLY A 110 17.52 -16.26 4.28
C GLY A 110 18.14 -17.42 3.49
N GLU A 111 19.46 -17.30 3.31
CA GLU A 111 20.34 -18.30 2.68
C GLU A 111 19.90 -18.81 1.29
N LYS A 112 18.96 -18.10 0.65
CA LYS A 112 18.34 -18.54 -0.60
C LYS A 112 17.80 -19.99 -0.53
N LEU A 113 17.21 -20.39 0.59
CA LEU A 113 16.69 -21.76 0.76
C LEU A 113 15.41 -22.03 -0.06
N GLY A 114 14.84 -21.01 -0.68
CA GLY A 114 13.65 -21.13 -1.52
C GLY A 114 12.36 -21.13 -0.72
N MET A 115 11.33 -21.72 -1.32
CA MET A 115 10.05 -22.03 -0.69
C MET A 115 10.18 -23.20 0.28
N CYS A 116 9.24 -23.34 1.20
CA CYS A 116 9.24 -24.42 2.19
C CYS A 116 9.02 -25.82 1.59
N ASP A 117 8.68 -25.89 0.30
CA ASP A 117 8.62 -27.12 -0.51
C ASP A 117 9.91 -27.38 -1.31
N SER A 118 10.98 -26.64 -1.05
CA SER A 118 12.28 -26.65 -1.74
C SER A 118 12.29 -26.07 -3.17
N THR A 119 11.19 -25.47 -3.64
CA THR A 119 11.19 -24.72 -4.91
C THR A 119 12.07 -23.47 -4.78
N TYR A 120 12.78 -23.06 -5.84
CA TYR A 120 13.69 -21.90 -5.85
C TYR A 120 14.91 -22.00 -4.90
N TYR A 121 15.32 -23.22 -4.52
CA TYR A 121 16.53 -23.45 -3.74
C TYR A 121 17.79 -22.90 -4.42
N MET A 122 18.62 -22.19 -3.67
CA MET A 122 19.77 -21.36 -4.09
C MET A 122 19.43 -20.16 -4.99
N GLU A 123 18.16 -19.93 -5.30
CA GLU A 123 17.72 -18.85 -6.18
C GLU A 123 17.14 -17.68 -5.38
N SER A 124 16.25 -17.97 -4.43
CA SER A 124 15.49 -16.96 -3.68
C SER A 124 15.23 -17.36 -2.23
N ASP A 125 14.75 -16.43 -1.41
CA ASP A 125 14.29 -16.62 -0.04
C ASP A 125 13.21 -15.58 0.31
N ALA A 126 12.61 -15.67 1.49
CA ALA A 126 11.59 -14.73 1.96
C ALA A 126 12.05 -13.26 1.88
N ALA A 127 13.31 -12.98 2.24
CA ALA A 127 13.87 -11.63 2.23
C ALA A 127 13.91 -11.05 0.82
N LEU A 128 14.38 -11.84 -0.16
CA LEU A 128 14.44 -11.44 -1.57
C LEU A 128 13.05 -11.22 -2.17
N VAL A 129 12.10 -12.11 -1.89
CA VAL A 129 10.75 -11.97 -2.44
C VAL A 129 10.04 -10.75 -1.85
N LEU A 130 10.16 -10.50 -0.54
CA LEU A 130 9.63 -9.28 0.07
C LEU A 130 10.30 -8.02 -0.50
N GLN A 131 11.63 -8.03 -0.67
CA GLN A 131 12.37 -6.94 -1.28
C GLN A 131 11.86 -6.63 -2.69
N ASP A 132 11.62 -7.64 -3.52
CA ASP A 132 11.15 -7.48 -4.88
C ASP A 132 9.74 -6.85 -4.91
N TYR A 133 8.85 -7.29 -4.02
CA TYR A 133 7.54 -6.65 -3.87
C TYR A 133 7.68 -5.17 -3.48
N LEU A 134 8.43 -4.87 -2.42
CA LEU A 134 8.59 -3.49 -1.92
C LEU A 134 9.21 -2.56 -2.98
N ASN A 135 10.17 -3.05 -3.76
CA ASN A 135 10.83 -2.27 -4.82
C ASN A 135 9.98 -2.15 -6.09
N SER A 136 9.10 -3.10 -6.37
CA SER A 136 8.20 -3.05 -7.54
C SER A 136 7.15 -1.93 -7.46
N TYR A 137 6.77 -1.54 -6.22
CA TYR A 137 5.82 -0.47 -5.96
C TYR A 137 6.48 0.90 -5.74
N SER A 138 7.77 1.05 -6.06
CA SER A 138 8.44 2.36 -6.03
C SER A 138 7.62 3.38 -6.84
N THR A 139 7.29 4.50 -6.20
CA THR A 139 6.31 5.48 -6.68
C THR A 139 6.55 5.85 -8.14
N ILE A 140 5.64 5.43 -9.03
CA ILE A 140 5.56 5.95 -10.39
C ILE A 140 5.12 7.40 -10.28
N ASN A 141 6.10 8.30 -10.31
CA ASN A 141 5.85 9.72 -10.17
C ASN A 141 5.02 10.22 -11.35
N PRO A 142 3.97 11.04 -11.12
CA PRO A 142 3.29 11.70 -12.22
C PRO A 142 4.31 12.56 -12.98
N PRO A 143 4.17 12.70 -14.32
CA PRO A 143 5.03 13.60 -15.07
C PRO A 143 4.97 15.02 -14.46
N PRO A 144 6.11 15.72 -14.38
CA PRO A 144 6.12 17.06 -13.80
C PRO A 144 5.25 18.00 -14.67
N PRO A 145 4.60 19.01 -14.07
CA PRO A 145 3.89 20.04 -14.82
C PRO A 145 4.77 20.70 -15.89
N SER A 146 4.14 21.21 -16.96
CA SER A 146 4.85 21.91 -18.03
C SER A 146 5.70 23.07 -17.46
N GLY A 147 6.97 23.15 -17.90
CA GLY A 147 7.93 24.15 -17.41
C GLY A 147 8.72 23.72 -16.17
N TYR A 148 8.46 22.54 -15.60
CA TYR A 148 9.15 22.02 -14.42
C TYR A 148 9.79 20.65 -14.65
N ARG A 149 10.70 20.29 -13.76
CA ARG A 149 11.36 18.98 -13.66
C ARG A 149 11.32 18.48 -12.23
N TRP A 150 11.26 17.16 -12.09
CA TRP A 150 11.55 16.52 -10.81
C TRP A 150 13.07 16.46 -10.63
N LEU A 151 13.55 17.02 -9.53
CA LEU A 151 14.90 16.81 -9.03
C LEU A 151 14.81 15.85 -7.83
N VAL A 152 15.55 14.75 -7.90
CA VAL A 152 15.64 13.75 -6.83
C VAL A 152 17.03 13.85 -6.24
N VAL A 153 17.11 14.19 -4.94
CA VAL A 153 18.36 14.35 -4.22
C VAL A 153 18.42 13.31 -3.12
N ASN A 154 19.39 12.40 -3.17
CA ASN A 154 19.57 11.37 -2.16
C ASN A 154 19.67 11.98 -0.75
N ASP A 155 19.05 11.33 0.22
CA ASP A 155 19.27 11.67 1.62
C ASP A 155 20.71 11.32 2.01
N ALA A 156 21.41 12.27 2.62
CA ALA A 156 22.79 12.11 3.06
C ALA A 156 22.96 11.02 4.14
N ASN A 157 21.88 10.66 4.84
CA ASN A 157 21.89 9.63 5.87
C ASN A 157 21.69 8.21 5.33
N ASN A 158 21.49 8.04 4.02
CA ASN A 158 21.32 6.71 3.45
C ASN A 158 22.60 5.84 3.60
N PRO A 159 22.45 4.52 3.77
CA PRO A 159 21.19 3.81 4.02
C PRO A 159 20.74 3.91 5.48
N TYR A 160 19.43 3.93 5.70
CA TYR A 160 18.85 3.72 7.01
C TYR A 160 18.82 2.21 7.31
N GLN A 161 19.46 1.81 8.39
CA GLN A 161 19.60 0.39 8.74
C GLN A 161 18.60 0.02 9.84
N LEU A 162 17.82 -1.03 9.59
CA LEU A 162 16.93 -1.65 10.56
C LEU A 162 17.32 -3.11 10.75
N THR A 163 17.22 -3.58 11.99
CA THR A 163 17.59 -4.92 12.43
C THR A 163 16.38 -5.81 12.70
N GLY A 164 15.18 -5.25 12.72
CA GLY A 164 13.92 -5.97 12.72
C GLY A 164 13.11 -5.83 14.00
N ASN A 165 13.71 -5.40 15.11
CA ASN A 165 13.03 -5.26 16.41
C ASN A 165 12.73 -3.81 16.82
N GLU A 166 12.95 -2.84 15.92
CA GLU A 166 12.75 -1.42 16.19
C GLU A 166 11.28 -1.03 16.27
N TYR A 167 10.44 -1.68 15.45
CA TYR A 167 9.04 -1.30 15.25
C TYR A 167 8.12 -2.48 15.51
N LYS A 168 7.11 -2.23 16.33
CA LYS A 168 6.14 -3.24 16.76
C LYS A 168 4.72 -2.76 16.61
N ASP A 169 3.81 -3.71 16.41
CA ASP A 169 2.38 -3.46 16.47
C ASP A 169 1.89 -3.31 17.93
N GLU A 170 0.59 -3.05 18.09
CA GLU A 170 -0.08 -2.94 19.38
C GLU A 170 -0.07 -4.23 20.22
N ASN A 171 0.13 -5.37 19.55
CA ASN A 171 0.24 -6.70 20.16
C ASN A 171 1.69 -7.10 20.46
N ASN A 172 2.64 -6.17 20.29
CA ASN A 172 4.08 -6.37 20.51
C ASN A 172 4.74 -7.36 19.54
N ASN A 173 4.12 -7.61 18.37
CA ASN A 173 4.72 -8.34 17.26
C ASN A 173 5.67 -7.40 16.49
N ASN A 174 6.81 -7.93 16.04
CA ASN A 174 7.76 -7.16 15.22
C ASN A 174 7.19 -6.98 13.80
N LEU A 175 7.12 -5.74 13.32
CA LEU A 175 6.60 -5.44 11.98
C LEU A 175 7.54 -5.96 10.89
N ILE A 176 8.84 -5.88 11.14
CA ILE A 176 9.89 -6.47 10.32
C ILE A 176 10.21 -7.84 10.93
N PHE A 177 10.50 -8.84 10.09
CA PHE A 177 10.79 -10.18 10.59
C PHE A 177 11.97 -10.18 11.55
N TYR A 178 11.74 -10.67 12.77
CA TYR A 178 12.72 -10.81 13.83
C TYR A 178 12.24 -11.87 14.81
N ASN A 179 13.03 -12.92 14.97
CA ASN A 179 12.86 -13.94 16.00
C ASN A 179 14.19 -14.19 16.71
N GLU A 180 14.12 -14.46 18.02
CA GLU A 180 15.27 -14.85 18.83
C GLU A 180 14.88 -16.01 19.76
N LYS A 181 15.79 -16.95 19.99
CA LYS A 181 15.57 -18.05 20.94
C LYS A 181 16.88 -18.59 21.50
N GLU A 182 16.80 -19.38 22.57
CA GLU A 182 17.96 -20.12 23.06
C GLU A 182 18.25 -21.34 22.17
N GLY A 183 19.46 -21.40 21.61
CA GLY A 183 19.92 -22.46 20.72
C GLY A 183 19.45 -22.34 19.27
N GLU A 184 19.93 -23.27 18.42
CA GLU A 184 19.77 -23.22 16.97
C GLU A 184 18.31 -23.37 16.50
N PHE A 185 17.94 -22.58 15.49
CA PHE A 185 16.68 -22.73 14.77
C PHE A 185 16.65 -24.04 13.99
N ILE A 186 15.58 -24.81 14.18
CA ILE A 186 15.33 -25.99 13.36
C ILE A 186 14.63 -25.58 12.07
N HIS A 187 14.80 -26.39 11.03
CA HIS A 187 14.33 -26.10 9.68
C HIS A 187 12.86 -25.63 9.61
N ASP A 188 11.95 -26.29 10.32
CA ASP A 188 10.52 -25.95 10.31
C ASP A 188 10.24 -24.56 10.93
N GLU A 189 11.06 -24.10 11.89
CA GLU A 189 10.94 -22.76 12.49
C GLU A 189 11.49 -21.66 11.57
N MET A 190 12.16 -22.05 10.48
CA MET A 190 12.71 -21.14 9.49
C MET A 190 11.74 -20.87 8.34
N CYS A 191 10.63 -21.60 8.29
CA CYS A 191 9.60 -21.49 7.28
C CYS A 191 8.56 -20.45 7.70
N LEU A 192 8.38 -19.41 6.88
CA LEU A 192 7.33 -18.41 7.04
C LEU A 192 6.14 -18.82 6.20
N ASP A 193 4.99 -18.99 6.83
CA ASP A 193 3.77 -19.26 6.09
C ASP A 193 3.30 -18.01 5.30
N TYR A 194 2.44 -18.21 4.31
CA TYR A 194 1.93 -17.11 3.49
C TYR A 194 1.27 -15.97 4.30
N ASN A 195 0.67 -16.24 5.47
CA ASN A 195 0.12 -15.18 6.32
C ASN A 195 1.23 -14.41 7.02
N GLU A 196 2.29 -15.07 7.49
CA GLU A 196 3.47 -14.43 8.07
C GLU A 196 4.20 -13.59 7.02
N MET A 197 4.32 -14.09 5.79
CA MET A 197 4.86 -13.34 4.65
C MET A 197 4.05 -12.06 4.38
N ASN A 198 2.72 -12.16 4.32
CA ASN A 198 1.85 -11.00 4.14
C ASN A 198 1.90 -10.05 5.34
N PHE A 199 1.97 -10.57 6.58
CA PHE A 199 2.12 -9.76 7.79
C PHE A 199 3.37 -8.90 7.73
N HIS A 200 4.51 -9.52 7.43
CA HIS A 200 5.77 -8.81 7.35
C HIS A 200 5.82 -7.85 6.16
N LEU A 201 5.23 -8.20 5.01
CA LEU A 201 5.12 -7.26 3.90
C LEU A 201 4.36 -5.99 4.31
N GLU A 202 3.17 -6.13 4.89
CA GLU A 202 2.37 -4.98 5.36
C GLU A 202 3.09 -4.21 6.49
N GLY A 203 3.76 -4.92 7.38
CA GLY A 203 4.61 -4.32 8.41
C GLY A 203 5.72 -3.45 7.83
N GLU A 204 6.41 -3.93 6.81
CA GLU A 204 7.43 -3.17 6.06
C GLU A 204 6.84 -1.94 5.39
N HIS A 205 5.66 -2.05 4.77
CA HIS A 205 4.96 -0.90 4.20
C HIS A 205 4.65 0.17 5.26
N ILE A 206 4.16 -0.22 6.44
CA ILE A 206 3.90 0.69 7.56
C ILE A 206 5.20 1.36 8.01
N VAL A 207 6.27 0.60 8.17
CA VAL A 207 7.58 1.13 8.57
C VAL A 207 8.07 2.13 7.53
N ILE A 208 8.15 1.73 6.26
CA ILE A 208 8.74 2.51 5.16
C ILE A 208 7.98 3.81 4.92
N TYR A 209 6.66 3.75 4.83
CA TYR A 209 5.83 4.89 4.39
C TYR A 209 5.24 5.72 5.52
N SER A 210 5.15 5.18 6.74
CA SER A 210 4.55 5.89 7.89
C SER A 210 5.55 6.17 9.00
N LEU A 211 6.19 5.13 9.56
CA LEU A 211 6.98 5.28 10.78
C LEU A 211 8.33 5.95 10.55
N MET A 212 9.04 5.59 9.47
CA MET A 212 10.36 6.14 9.17
C MET A 212 10.36 7.67 9.09
N ARG A 213 9.34 8.26 8.45
CA ARG A 213 9.23 9.73 8.31
C ARG A 213 9.04 10.39 9.68
N ILE A 214 8.20 9.80 10.53
CA ILE A 214 7.92 10.30 11.87
C ILE A 214 9.16 10.19 12.75
N THR A 215 9.78 9.00 12.82
CA THR A 215 10.95 8.71 13.65
C THR A 215 12.13 9.62 13.32
N HIS A 216 12.35 9.91 12.04
CA HIS A 216 13.45 10.75 11.58
C HIS A 216 13.08 12.22 11.38
N ASN A 217 11.84 12.62 11.74
CA ASN A 217 11.32 13.99 11.60
C ASN A 217 11.57 14.58 10.20
N LYS A 218 11.22 13.82 9.15
CA LYS A 218 11.47 14.17 7.75
C LYS A 218 10.25 14.88 7.12
N PRO A 219 10.47 15.81 6.18
CA PRO A 219 9.39 16.52 5.49
C PRO A 219 8.63 15.61 4.52
N ASP A 220 7.45 16.06 4.06
CA ASP A 220 6.58 15.30 3.16
C ASP A 220 7.19 14.99 1.79
N ASN A 221 8.21 15.73 1.38
CA ASN A 221 8.91 15.50 0.12
C ASN A 221 10.06 14.48 0.24
N TRP A 222 10.16 13.79 1.39
CA TRP A 222 11.07 12.68 1.62
C TRP A 222 10.40 11.37 1.22
N GLU A 223 10.91 10.76 0.16
CA GLU A 223 10.28 9.66 -0.58
C GLU A 223 11.17 8.42 -0.53
N PHE A 224 10.54 7.25 -0.42
CA PHE A 224 11.23 5.96 -0.51
C PHE A 224 11.70 5.70 -1.94
N LEU A 225 12.96 5.27 -2.11
CA LEU A 225 13.51 4.90 -3.41
C LEU A 225 13.48 3.39 -3.62
N ASN A 226 14.14 2.67 -2.71
CA ASN A 226 14.24 1.22 -2.71
C ASN A 226 14.75 0.72 -1.35
N CYS A 227 14.70 -0.60 -1.18
CA CYS A 227 15.31 -1.30 -0.07
C CYS A 227 16.19 -2.44 -0.56
N ILE A 228 17.17 -2.79 0.28
CA ILE A 228 17.84 -4.08 0.24
C ILE A 228 17.48 -4.81 1.52
N ILE A 229 16.99 -6.03 1.42
CA ILE A 229 16.65 -6.87 2.56
C ILE A 229 17.58 -8.08 2.57
N GLN A 230 18.19 -8.34 3.72
CA GLN A 230 19.04 -9.50 3.93
C GLN A 230 18.45 -10.37 5.03
N GLY A 231 18.21 -11.65 4.75
CA GLY A 231 18.00 -12.64 5.80
C GLY A 231 19.31 -12.91 6.52
N VAL A 232 19.35 -12.67 7.83
CA VAL A 232 20.54 -12.85 8.67
C VAL A 232 20.22 -13.83 9.79
N ASN A 233 21.10 -14.82 9.95
CA ASN A 233 21.18 -15.67 11.13
C ASN A 233 22.47 -15.30 11.89
N ASP A 234 22.33 -14.77 13.10
CA ASP A 234 23.46 -14.34 13.93
C ASP A 234 23.21 -14.49 15.44
N ASP A 235 24.28 -14.48 16.22
CA ASP A 235 24.18 -14.41 17.68
C ASP A 235 23.63 -13.04 18.11
N LYS A 236 22.72 -13.01 19.08
CA LYS A 236 22.26 -11.76 19.68
C LYS A 236 23.45 -11.04 20.32
N PRO A 237 23.69 -9.76 19.99
CA PRO A 237 24.78 -9.00 20.59
C PRO A 237 24.72 -9.03 22.13
N GLY A 238 25.80 -9.51 22.75
CA GLY A 238 25.90 -9.64 24.21
C GLY A 238 25.37 -10.96 24.79
N SER A 239 24.94 -11.91 23.96
CA SER A 239 24.62 -13.28 24.34
C SER A 239 25.46 -14.28 23.53
N GLN A 240 25.79 -15.43 24.12
CA GLN A 240 26.45 -16.55 23.44
C GLN A 240 25.53 -17.78 23.30
N THR A 241 24.27 -17.65 23.73
CA THR A 241 23.31 -18.76 23.77
C THR A 241 22.00 -18.41 23.08
N ILE A 242 21.84 -17.16 22.64
CA ILE A 242 20.62 -16.68 22.00
C ILE A 242 20.93 -16.44 20.53
N ASP A 243 20.37 -17.29 19.70
CA ASP A 243 20.43 -17.19 18.25
C ASP A 243 19.30 -16.27 17.81
N ARG A 244 19.52 -15.58 16.70
CA ARG A 244 18.57 -14.65 16.11
C ARG A 244 18.48 -14.83 14.62
N ILE A 245 17.25 -14.83 14.12
CA ILE A 245 16.92 -14.81 12.70
C ILE A 245 16.11 -13.55 12.43
N ARG A 246 16.51 -12.80 11.41
CA ARG A 246 15.93 -11.47 11.17
C ARG A 246 16.10 -11.02 9.73
N HIS A 247 15.25 -10.10 9.33
CA HIS A 247 15.48 -9.26 8.17
C HIS A 247 16.30 -8.03 8.58
N GLN A 248 17.47 -7.90 7.96
CA GLN A 248 18.26 -6.68 8.02
C GLN A 248 17.96 -5.82 6.81
N ASN A 249 17.37 -4.66 7.06
CA ASN A 249 16.89 -3.78 6.00
C ASN A 249 17.82 -2.60 5.85
N TYR A 250 18.12 -2.29 4.60
CA TYR A 250 18.82 -1.09 4.19
C TYR A 250 17.86 -0.28 3.32
N LEU A 251 17.26 0.75 3.92
CA LEU A 251 16.26 1.59 3.27
C LEU A 251 16.93 2.84 2.69
N TYR A 252 16.59 3.17 1.45
CA TYR A 252 17.11 4.32 0.74
C TYR A 252 16.00 5.31 0.45
N TYR A 253 16.23 6.57 0.82
CA TYR A 253 15.27 7.66 0.63
C TYR A 253 15.89 8.84 -0.13
N ALA A 254 15.05 9.66 -0.74
CA ALA A 254 15.49 10.90 -1.37
C ALA A 254 14.49 12.02 -1.14
N PHE A 255 14.96 13.24 -1.28
CA PHE A 255 14.12 14.42 -1.36
C PHE A 255 13.73 14.67 -2.81
N ARG A 256 12.42 14.80 -3.04
CA ARG A 256 11.89 15.19 -4.34
C ARG A 256 11.58 16.68 -4.33
N TYR A 257 12.09 17.40 -5.32
CA TYR A 257 11.81 18.81 -5.53
C TYR A 257 11.23 19.02 -6.91
N LEU A 258 10.26 19.92 -7.00
CA LEU A 258 9.78 20.42 -8.28
C LEU A 258 10.54 21.71 -8.60
N VAL A 259 11.33 21.69 -9.67
CA VAL A 259 12.22 22.80 -10.01
C VAL A 259 11.91 23.31 -11.42
N PRO A 260 11.86 24.63 -11.65
CA PRO A 260 11.67 25.17 -13.00
C PRO A 260 12.80 24.78 -13.95
N ILE A 261 12.48 24.52 -15.21
CA ILE A 261 13.46 24.11 -16.23
C ILE A 261 14.58 25.15 -16.42
N TRP A 262 14.31 26.44 -16.20
CA TRP A 262 15.33 27.48 -16.36
C TRP A 262 16.34 27.56 -15.20
N GLU A 263 16.13 26.83 -14.10
CA GLU A 263 17.06 26.78 -12.96
C GLU A 263 18.03 25.59 -13.01
N ILE A 264 17.80 24.63 -13.91
CA ILE A 264 18.60 23.42 -14.07
C ILE A 264 18.89 23.19 -15.56
N GLU A 265 20.15 23.00 -15.92
CA GLU A 265 20.54 22.68 -17.29
C GLU A 265 19.83 21.42 -17.82
N ASP A 266 19.77 21.30 -19.15
CA ASP A 266 19.21 20.11 -19.80
C ASP A 266 19.97 18.85 -19.39
N PRO A 267 19.27 17.71 -19.17
CA PRO A 267 19.94 16.47 -18.82
C PRO A 267 20.94 16.11 -19.92
N THR A 268 22.21 15.94 -19.55
CA THR A 268 23.22 15.48 -20.49
C THR A 268 22.94 14.03 -20.86
N SER A 269 22.75 13.75 -22.16
CA SER A 269 22.55 12.38 -22.61
C SER A 269 23.79 11.53 -22.36
N LEU A 270 23.62 10.42 -21.63
CA LEU A 270 24.66 9.40 -21.42
C LEU A 270 25.05 8.65 -22.71
N SER A 271 24.35 8.86 -23.82
CA SER A 271 24.65 8.23 -25.12
C SER A 271 25.90 8.78 -25.82
N THR A 272 26.71 9.59 -25.13
CA THR A 272 27.91 10.25 -25.70
C THR A 272 29.19 10.03 -24.89
N LEU A 273 29.19 9.06 -23.96
CA LEU A 273 30.39 8.58 -23.27
C LEU A 273 30.86 7.24 -23.84
#